data_AF-A0A1V8M1W1-F1
#
_entry.id   AF-A0A1V8M1W1-F1
#
_cell.length_a   1.000
_cell.length_b   1.000
_cell.length_c   1.000
_cell.angle_alpha   90.00
_cell.angle_beta   90.00
_cell.angle_gamma   90.00
#
_symmetry.space_group_name_H-M   'P 1'
#
loop_
_entity.id
_entity.type
_entity.pdbx_description
1 polymer ?
#
loop_
_entity_poly.entity_id
_entity_poly.type
_entity_poly.pdbx_seq_one_letter_code
_entity_poly.pdbx_strand_id
1 'polypeptide(L)'
;MNLDGPDEGRFDFGEEVRVTRNVRNDGTYPGKEVGDILIRRGCVGNVVEVGTFLQDQVIYTVHFIKDGCMVGCRVEELIGIDEPWNPSRFEFRDKVVAKLNLAIKGKIAVPIGTEGEIEKVVRDTDPVIYHVRFPGITLQVPEASLGPRDTDQNQEITEVI
;
A
#
# COMPACT_ATOMS: atom_id res chain seq x y z
N MET A 1 21.46 -14.82 26.49
CA MET A 1 21.37 -14.66 25.03
C MET A 1 20.09 -13.89 24.80
N ASN A 2 20.20 -12.57 24.59
CA ASN A 2 19.02 -11.70 24.40
C ASN A 2 18.73 -11.67 22.91
N LEU A 3 17.68 -12.37 22.48
CA LEU A 3 17.09 -12.28 21.14
C LEU A 3 15.70 -11.63 21.30
N ASP A 4 15.68 -10.43 21.88
CA ASP A 4 14.50 -9.58 22.04
C ASP A 4 14.63 -8.39 21.08
N GLY A 5 14.75 -8.68 19.78
CA GLY A 5 14.43 -7.69 18.75
C GLY A 5 12.91 -7.62 18.64
N PRO A 6 12.26 -6.45 18.77
CA PRO A 6 10.80 -6.36 18.97
C PRO A 6 9.93 -6.88 17.79
N ASP A 7 10.53 -7.24 16.65
CA ASP A 7 9.81 -7.59 15.42
C ASP A 7 10.36 -8.83 14.69
N GLU A 8 11.30 -9.58 15.30
CA GLU A 8 11.93 -10.78 14.68
C GLU A 8 11.03 -12.03 14.70
N GLY A 9 9.84 -11.95 15.29
CA GLY A 9 8.90 -13.06 15.42
C GLY A 9 7.44 -12.65 15.27
N ARG A 10 7.15 -11.67 14.41
CA ARG A 10 5.77 -11.26 14.17
C ARG A 10 4.97 -12.35 13.44
N PHE A 11 5.65 -13.10 12.56
CA PHE A 11 5.04 -14.18 11.80
C PHE A 11 5.96 -15.42 11.79
N ASP A 12 5.38 -16.60 11.94
CA ASP A 12 6.11 -17.88 11.94
C ASP A 12 6.14 -18.55 10.55
N PHE A 13 7.07 -19.49 10.36
CA PHE A 13 7.11 -20.30 9.15
C PHE A 13 5.77 -21.03 8.92
N GLY A 14 5.22 -20.88 7.73
CA GLY A 14 3.92 -21.43 7.33
C GLY A 14 2.73 -20.53 7.63
N GLU A 15 2.92 -19.44 8.39
CA GLU A 15 1.82 -18.55 8.76
C GLU A 15 1.26 -17.80 7.54
N GLU A 16 -0.06 -17.65 7.53
CA GLU A 16 -0.79 -17.00 6.45
C GLU A 16 -0.86 -15.50 6.70
N VAL A 17 -0.25 -14.73 5.79
CA VAL A 17 -0.13 -13.28 5.90
C VAL A 17 -0.76 -12.61 4.70
N ARG A 18 -1.33 -11.43 4.94
CA ARG A 18 -1.89 -10.57 3.90
C ARG A 18 -0.98 -9.36 3.69
N VAL A 19 -0.68 -9.07 2.43
CA VAL A 19 0.07 -7.87 2.08
C VAL A 19 -0.85 -6.65 2.16
N THR A 20 -0.43 -5.63 2.90
CA THR A 20 -1.22 -4.40 3.06
C THR A 20 -0.92 -3.34 2.00
N ARG A 21 0.22 -3.45 1.31
CA ARG A 21 0.71 -2.49 0.31
C ARG A 21 1.07 -3.18 -1.00
N ASN A 22 1.28 -2.42 -2.06
CA ASN A 22 1.75 -3.00 -3.32
C ASN A 22 3.26 -3.27 -3.23
N VAL A 23 3.64 -4.54 -3.30
CA VAL A 23 5.07 -4.91 -3.26
C VAL A 23 5.64 -4.74 -4.65
N ARG A 24 6.66 -3.89 -4.73
CA ARG A 24 7.37 -3.58 -5.97
C ARG A 24 8.74 -4.22 -5.98
N ASN A 25 9.24 -4.53 -7.17
CA ASN A 25 10.58 -5.07 -7.32
C ASN A 25 11.62 -3.97 -7.01
N ASP A 26 12.41 -4.17 -5.97
CA ASP A 26 13.54 -3.28 -5.62
C ASP A 26 14.82 -3.61 -6.43
N GLY A 27 14.73 -4.55 -7.38
CA GLY A 27 15.85 -5.03 -8.20
C GLY A 27 16.40 -6.38 -7.76
N THR A 28 15.81 -7.00 -6.75
CA THR A 28 16.19 -8.34 -6.25
C THR A 28 15.44 -9.47 -6.95
N TYR A 29 14.29 -9.19 -7.59
CA TYR A 29 13.50 -10.20 -8.27
C TYR A 29 13.94 -10.35 -9.74
N PRO A 30 14.36 -11.55 -10.18
CA PRO A 30 14.82 -11.76 -11.55
C PRO A 30 13.66 -11.70 -12.55
N GLY A 31 13.88 -11.02 -13.69
CA GLY A 31 12.94 -10.99 -14.81
C GLY A 31 11.82 -9.93 -14.72
N LYS A 32 11.88 -9.02 -13.75
CA LYS A 32 10.99 -7.85 -13.63
C LYS A 32 11.83 -6.58 -13.56
N GLU A 33 11.33 -5.45 -14.05
CA GLU A 33 12.02 -4.16 -13.94
C GLU A 33 11.96 -3.62 -12.52
N VAL A 34 12.88 -2.73 -12.14
CA VAL A 34 12.83 -2.05 -10.84
C VAL A 34 11.59 -1.17 -10.81
N GLY A 35 10.76 -1.31 -9.79
CA GLY A 35 9.50 -0.58 -9.63
C GLY A 35 8.26 -1.32 -10.14
N ASP A 36 8.41 -2.45 -10.84
CA ASP A 36 7.28 -3.28 -11.27
C ASP A 36 6.55 -3.85 -10.05
N ILE A 37 5.22 -3.89 -10.13
CA ILE A 37 4.39 -4.52 -9.11
C ILE A 37 4.56 -6.05 -9.22
N LEU A 38 5.10 -6.66 -8.17
CA LEU A 38 5.19 -8.11 -8.03
C LEU A 38 3.90 -8.66 -7.46
N ILE A 39 3.42 -8.06 -6.36
CA ILE A 39 2.24 -8.49 -5.64
C ILE A 39 1.37 -7.28 -5.33
N ARG A 40 0.06 -7.42 -5.59
CA ARG A 40 -0.92 -6.38 -5.24
C ARG A 40 -1.30 -6.48 -3.77
N ARG A 41 -1.64 -5.33 -3.17
CA ARG A 41 -2.22 -5.30 -1.82
C ARG A 41 -3.46 -6.18 -1.73
N GLY A 42 -3.66 -6.82 -0.59
CA GLY A 42 -4.74 -7.78 -0.36
C GLY A 42 -4.41 -9.20 -0.78
N CYS A 43 -3.31 -9.44 -1.52
CA CYS A 43 -2.84 -10.79 -1.78
C CYS A 43 -2.43 -11.46 -0.46
N VAL A 44 -2.73 -12.75 -0.38
CA VAL A 44 -2.45 -13.60 0.76
C VAL A 44 -1.41 -14.62 0.33
N GLY A 45 -0.42 -14.86 1.18
CA GLY A 45 0.62 -15.86 0.97
C GLY A 45 1.07 -16.46 2.29
N ASN A 46 1.95 -17.46 2.21
CA ASN A 46 2.49 -18.15 3.38
C ASN A 46 3.95 -17.76 3.60
N VAL A 47 4.32 -17.45 4.84
CA VAL A 47 5.72 -17.18 5.20
C VAL A 47 6.53 -18.46 5.01
N VAL A 48 7.63 -18.39 4.26
CA VAL A 48 8.54 -19.52 4.00
C VAL A 48 9.94 -19.30 4.57
N GLU A 49 10.34 -18.06 4.83
CA GLU A 49 11.64 -17.78 5.42
C GLU A 49 11.60 -16.41 6.11
N VAL A 50 12.34 -16.29 7.21
CA VAL A 50 12.59 -15.01 7.87
C VAL A 50 14.09 -14.74 7.78
N GLY A 51 14.43 -13.63 7.13
CA GLY A 51 15.81 -13.18 6.96
C GLY A 51 15.99 -11.76 7.43
N THR A 52 17.25 -11.33 7.50
CA THR A 52 17.62 -9.95 7.83
C THR A 52 18.36 -9.31 6.67
N PHE A 53 17.91 -8.15 6.21
CA PHE A 53 18.60 -7.32 5.23
C PHE A 53 19.35 -6.19 5.94
N LEU A 54 20.60 -5.92 5.55
CA LEU A 54 21.44 -4.87 6.14
C LEU A 54 21.52 -4.91 7.69
N GLN A 55 21.52 -6.12 8.28
CA GLN A 55 21.63 -6.42 9.72
C GLN A 55 20.55 -5.85 10.66
N ASP A 56 19.69 -4.92 10.19
CA ASP A 56 18.71 -4.23 11.03
C ASP A 56 17.26 -4.32 10.51
N GLN A 57 17.06 -4.80 9.26
CA GLN A 57 15.72 -4.89 8.65
C GLN A 57 15.27 -6.34 8.52
N VAL A 58 14.22 -6.73 9.23
CA VAL A 58 13.60 -8.05 9.10
C VAL A 58 12.80 -8.12 7.79
N ILE A 59 13.10 -9.14 6.98
CA ILE A 59 12.42 -9.46 5.72
C ILE A 59 11.80 -10.84 5.83
N TYR A 60 10.49 -10.91 5.62
CA TYR A 60 9.73 -12.14 5.56
C TYR A 60 9.57 -12.55 4.09
N THR A 61 10.18 -13.66 3.70
CA THR A 61 9.93 -14.25 2.39
C THR A 61 8.57 -14.92 2.43
N VAL A 62 7.64 -14.41 1.62
CA VAL A 62 6.27 -14.92 1.52
C VAL A 62 6.09 -15.58 0.16
N HIS A 63 5.57 -16.80 0.17
CA HIS A 63 5.19 -17.53 -1.03
C HIS A 63 3.73 -17.26 -1.38
N PHE A 64 3.52 -16.58 -2.50
CA PHE A 64 2.21 -16.30 -3.06
C PHE A 64 1.82 -17.41 -4.03
N ILE A 65 1.20 -18.47 -3.51
CA ILE A 65 0.83 -19.66 -4.30
C ILE A 65 -0.06 -19.29 -5.50
N LYS A 66 -0.94 -18.28 -5.35
CA LYS A 66 -1.83 -17.81 -6.42
C LYS A 66 -1.08 -17.13 -7.57
N ASP A 67 -0.06 -16.34 -7.25
CA ASP A 67 0.73 -15.58 -8.21
C ASP A 67 1.98 -16.36 -8.67
N GLY A 68 2.29 -17.49 -8.02
CA GLY A 68 3.41 -18.37 -8.37
C GLY A 68 4.79 -17.77 -8.09
N CYS A 69 4.89 -16.84 -7.15
CA CYS A 69 6.15 -16.14 -6.85
C CYS A 69 6.45 -16.07 -5.34
N MET A 70 7.73 -15.94 -5.02
CA MET A 70 8.21 -15.72 -3.66
C MET A 70 8.79 -14.32 -3.57
N VAL A 71 8.31 -13.53 -2.60
CA VAL A 71 8.70 -12.13 -2.47
C VAL A 71 9.08 -11.83 -1.03
N GLY A 72 10.21 -11.13 -0.84
CA GLY A 72 10.60 -10.60 0.45
C GLY A 72 9.77 -9.38 0.80
N CYS A 73 9.04 -9.44 1.90
CA CYS A 73 8.19 -8.37 2.40
C CYS A 73 8.71 -7.88 3.76
N ARG A 74 8.65 -6.57 4.00
CA ARG A 74 8.98 -6.00 5.31
C ARG A 74 7.83 -6.27 6.29
N VAL A 75 8.14 -6.27 7.59
CA VAL A 75 7.13 -6.43 8.64
C VAL A 75 5.98 -5.42 8.53
N GLU A 76 6.27 -4.18 8.10
CA GLU A 76 5.27 -3.12 7.92
C GLU A 76 4.36 -3.31 6.69
N GLU A 77 4.74 -4.21 5.78
CA GLU A 77 3.99 -4.53 4.56
C GLU A 77 3.03 -5.71 4.77
N LEU A 78 3.16 -6.44 5.88
CA LEU A 78 2.40 -7.64 6.20
C LEU A 78 1.48 -7.43 7.40
N ILE A 79 0.34 -8.11 7.37
CA ILE A 79 -0.55 -8.31 8.53
C ILE A 79 -0.97 -9.77 8.59
N GLY A 80 -1.32 -10.26 9.78
CA GLY A 80 -1.92 -11.57 9.92
C GLY A 80 -3.24 -11.66 9.18
N ILE A 81 -3.61 -12.85 8.70
CA ILE A 81 -4.86 -13.04 7.94
C ILE A 81 -6.12 -12.65 8.75
N ASP A 82 -6.08 -12.83 10.07
CA ASP A 82 -7.12 -12.49 11.04
C ASP A 82 -7.06 -11.04 11.52
N GLU A 83 -6.00 -10.29 11.20
CA GLU A 83 -5.90 -8.88 11.57
C GLU A 83 -6.87 -8.03 10.72
N PRO A 84 -7.53 -7.01 11.31
CA PRO A 84 -8.43 -6.13 10.59
C PRO A 84 -7.68 -5.40 9.48
N TRP A 85 -7.98 -5.79 8.23
CA TRP A 85 -7.45 -5.12 7.06
C TRP A 85 -8.39 -4.01 6.62
N ASN A 86 -7.97 -2.75 6.80
CA ASN A 86 -8.65 -1.63 6.19
C ASN A 86 -7.93 -1.25 4.88
N PRO A 87 -8.44 -1.65 3.70
CA PRO A 87 -7.75 -1.43 2.44
C PRO A 87 -7.70 0.07 2.14
N SER A 88 -6.56 0.71 2.42
CA SER A 88 -6.34 2.09 2.00
C SER A 88 -6.11 2.13 0.50
N ARG A 89 -6.97 2.80 -0.27
CA ARG A 89 -6.83 2.93 -1.72
C ARG A 89 -5.60 3.72 -2.15
N PHE A 90 -5.15 4.65 -1.33
CA PHE A 90 -3.98 5.52 -1.60
C PHE A 90 -2.91 5.37 -0.52
N GLU A 91 -1.66 5.66 -0.85
CA GLU A 91 -0.50 5.59 0.04
C GLU A 91 0.20 6.94 0.19
N PHE A 92 1.11 7.06 1.16
CA PHE A 92 1.91 8.28 1.33
C PHE A 92 2.65 8.61 0.04
N ARG A 93 2.58 9.88 -0.39
CA ARG A 93 3.07 10.42 -1.67
C ARG A 93 2.33 9.96 -2.92
N ASP A 94 1.23 9.22 -2.81
CA ASP A 94 0.38 8.99 -3.97
C ASP A 94 -0.20 10.30 -4.46
N LYS A 95 -0.11 10.51 -5.78
CA LYS A 95 -0.79 11.62 -6.44
C LYS A 95 -2.25 11.26 -6.61
N VAL A 96 -3.12 12.13 -6.11
CA VAL A 96 -4.57 11.96 -6.15
C VAL A 96 -5.24 13.16 -6.80
N VAL A 97 -6.49 12.97 -7.19
CA VAL A 97 -7.37 14.03 -7.69
C VAL A 97 -8.63 14.08 -6.85
N ALA A 98 -9.08 15.28 -6.50
CA ALA A 98 -10.35 15.46 -5.81
C ALA A 98 -11.50 15.05 -6.76
N LYS A 99 -12.29 14.04 -6.37
CA LYS A 99 -13.49 13.61 -7.12
C LYS A 99 -14.75 14.40 -6.75
N LEU A 100 -14.67 15.22 -5.71
CA LEU A 100 -15.75 16.06 -5.21
C LEU A 100 -15.22 17.47 -4.93
N ASN A 101 -16.11 18.46 -4.93
CA ASN A 101 -15.78 19.79 -4.43
C ASN A 101 -15.60 19.71 -2.90
N LEU A 102 -14.38 19.94 -2.42
CA LEU A 102 -14.09 19.97 -1.00
C LEU A 102 -14.30 21.39 -0.48
N ALA A 103 -15.26 21.55 0.43
CA ALA A 103 -15.62 22.83 1.00
C ALA A 103 -15.15 22.97 2.45
N ILE A 104 -14.67 24.15 2.82
CA ILE A 104 -14.34 24.53 4.19
C ILE A 104 -15.29 25.64 4.59
N LYS A 105 -16.05 25.42 5.67
CA LYS A 105 -17.03 26.41 6.18
C LYS A 105 -18.00 26.90 5.08
N GLY A 106 -18.43 26.00 4.20
CA GLY A 106 -19.38 26.30 3.11
C GLY A 106 -18.78 26.97 1.87
N LYS A 107 -17.47 27.23 1.81
CA LYS A 107 -16.77 27.73 0.61
C LYS A 107 -15.95 26.61 -0.01
N ILE A 108 -16.06 26.41 -1.33
CA ILE A 108 -15.25 25.46 -2.06
C ILE A 108 -13.78 25.89 -1.94
N ALA A 109 -12.98 25.09 -1.24
CA ALA A 109 -11.56 25.32 -1.04
C ALA A 109 -10.74 24.56 -2.10
N VAL A 110 -11.20 23.37 -2.48
CA VAL A 110 -10.57 22.53 -3.49
C VAL A 110 -11.65 22.08 -4.48
N PRO A 111 -11.68 22.60 -5.71
CA PRO A 111 -12.62 22.16 -6.72
C PRO A 111 -12.36 20.70 -7.13
N ILE A 112 -13.40 20.02 -7.60
CA ILE A 112 -13.28 18.74 -8.28
C ILE A 112 -12.25 18.83 -9.42
N GLY A 113 -11.43 17.79 -9.58
CA GLY A 113 -10.34 17.77 -10.55
C GLY A 113 -9.03 18.36 -10.01
N THR A 114 -9.03 18.96 -8.82
CA THR A 114 -7.78 19.48 -8.24
C THR A 114 -6.88 18.35 -7.82
N GLU A 115 -5.63 18.45 -8.23
CA GLU A 115 -4.61 17.46 -7.96
C GLU A 115 -3.99 17.71 -6.58
N GLY A 116 -3.73 16.63 -5.85
CA GLY A 116 -3.09 16.67 -4.54
C GLY A 116 -2.14 15.50 -4.36
N GLU A 117 -1.47 15.49 -3.23
CA GLU A 117 -0.56 14.42 -2.81
C GLU A 117 -0.97 13.94 -1.41
N ILE A 118 -1.01 12.63 -1.20
CA ILE A 118 -1.27 12.07 0.13
C ILE A 118 -0.08 12.40 1.04
N GLU A 119 -0.32 13.21 2.07
CA GLU A 119 0.64 13.56 3.09
C GLU A 119 0.59 12.59 4.28
N LYS A 120 -0.58 12.00 4.56
CA LYS A 120 -0.73 10.99 5.61
C LYS A 120 -1.94 10.11 5.38
N VAL A 121 -1.82 8.83 5.71
CA VAL A 121 -2.95 7.89 5.77
C VAL A 121 -3.27 7.61 7.24
N VAL A 122 -4.48 7.95 7.67
CA VAL A 122 -5.00 7.68 9.01
C VAL A 122 -5.85 6.42 8.94
N ARG A 123 -5.26 5.30 9.37
CA ARG A 123 -5.86 3.95 9.29
C ARG A 123 -6.64 3.55 10.55
N ASP A 124 -6.59 4.37 11.60
CA ASP A 124 -7.21 4.13 12.91
C ASP A 124 -8.74 4.34 12.90
N THR A 125 -9.27 4.88 11.81
CA THR A 125 -10.69 5.18 11.63
C THR A 125 -11.31 4.29 10.55
N ASP A 126 -12.58 3.93 10.73
CA ASP A 126 -13.42 3.34 9.68
C ASP A 126 -14.52 4.33 9.26
N PRO A 127 -14.50 4.88 8.03
CA PRO A 127 -13.54 4.63 6.95
C PRO A 127 -12.16 5.31 7.14
N VAL A 128 -11.16 4.85 6.38
CA VAL A 128 -9.81 5.44 6.34
C VAL A 128 -9.87 6.92 5.93
N ILE A 129 -9.19 7.78 6.70
CA ILE A 129 -9.08 9.21 6.42
C ILE A 129 -7.71 9.53 5.86
N TYR A 130 -7.66 10.38 4.85
CA TYR A 130 -6.44 10.83 4.19
C TYR A 130 -6.19 12.29 4.51
N HIS A 131 -4.96 12.62 4.91
CA HIS A 131 -4.48 13.98 4.84
C HIS A 131 -3.90 14.18 3.45
N VAL A 132 -4.54 15.03 2.66
CA VAL A 132 -4.13 15.32 1.29
C VAL A 132 -3.70 16.76 1.19
N ARG A 133 -2.50 16.97 0.67
CA ARG A 133 -1.96 18.27 0.35
C ARG A 133 -2.40 18.68 -1.04
N PHE A 134 -3.34 19.62 -1.09
CA PHE A 134 -3.74 20.33 -2.30
C PHE A 134 -2.95 21.64 -2.43
N PRO A 135 -2.97 22.31 -3.60
CA PRO A 135 -2.30 23.58 -3.80
C PRO A 135 -2.78 24.63 -2.78
N GLY A 136 -1.89 25.00 -1.86
CA GLY A 136 -2.15 26.01 -0.83
C GLY A 136 -2.94 25.53 0.40
N ILE A 137 -3.33 24.25 0.49
CA ILE A 137 -4.06 23.74 1.66
C ILE A 137 -3.91 22.23 1.87
N THR A 138 -3.79 21.80 3.12
CA THR A 138 -3.92 20.39 3.50
C THR A 138 -5.31 20.14 4.07
N LEU A 139 -6.00 19.12 3.55
CA LEU A 139 -7.33 18.74 3.99
C LEU A 139 -7.38 17.29 4.44
N GLN A 140 -8.20 17.03 5.47
CA GLN A 140 -8.61 15.68 5.83
C GLN A 140 -9.83 15.31 5.02
N VAL A 141 -9.73 14.26 4.22
CA VAL A 141 -10.81 13.80 3.36
C VAL A 141 -10.94 12.27 3.41
N PRO A 142 -12.17 11.74 3.26
CA PRO A 142 -12.37 10.31 3.15
C PRO A 142 -11.90 9.77 1.79
N GLU A 143 -11.65 8.47 1.71
CA GLU A 143 -11.26 7.78 0.47
C GLU A 143 -12.19 8.09 -0.71
N ALA A 144 -13.50 8.11 -0.46
CA ALA A 144 -14.53 8.29 -1.48
C ALA A 144 -14.44 9.65 -2.21
N SER A 145 -13.80 10.65 -1.58
CA SER A 145 -13.60 11.98 -2.17
C SER A 145 -12.39 12.05 -3.09
N LEU A 146 -11.58 10.99 -3.16
CA LEU A 146 -10.32 10.94 -3.88
C LEU A 146 -10.35 9.94 -5.04
N GLY A 147 -9.62 10.28 -6.10
CA GLY A 147 -9.36 9.43 -7.26
C GLY A 147 -7.86 9.32 -7.50
N PRO A 148 -7.39 8.24 -8.13
CA PRO A 148 -6.01 8.17 -8.58
C PRO A 148 -5.76 9.28 -9.60
N ARG A 149 -4.64 10.01 -9.46
CA ARG A 149 -4.13 10.83 -10.56
C ARG A 149 -3.36 9.88 -11.46
N ASP A 150 -4.01 9.48 -12.53
CA ASP A 150 -3.43 8.59 -13.52
C ASP A 150 -2.06 9.14 -13.97
N THR A 151 -0.99 8.40 -13.64
CA THR A 151 0.31 8.50 -14.31
C THR A 151 0.64 7.16 -14.96
N ASP A 152 -0.35 6.28 -15.09
CA ASP A 152 -0.19 4.91 -15.57
C ASP A 152 -1.43 4.53 -16.39
N GLN A 153 -1.54 5.16 -17.56
CA GLN A 153 -2.38 4.64 -18.63
C GLN A 153 -1.69 3.37 -19.15
N ASN A 154 -1.81 2.27 -18.42
CA ASN A 154 -1.93 0.97 -19.09
C ASN A 154 -3.38 0.51 -18.96
N GLN A 155 -4.21 1.19 -19.74
CA GLN A 155 -5.59 0.83 -19.96
C GLN A 155 -5.57 -0.40 -20.88
N GLU A 156 -5.68 -1.60 -20.29
CA GLU A 156 -6.21 -2.78 -20.99
C GLU A 156 -7.62 -2.40 -21.49
N ILE A 157 -7.69 -1.87 -22.70
CA ILE A 157 -8.90 -1.87 -23.50
C ILE A 157 -9.03 -3.28 -24.08
N THR A 158 -9.84 -4.08 -23.41
CA THR A 158 -10.38 -5.35 -23.91
C THR A 158 -10.98 -5.12 -25.30
N GLU A 159 -10.39 -5.77 -26.31
CA GLU A 159 -10.99 -5.98 -27.62
C GLU A 159 -12.34 -6.70 -27.46
N VAL A 160 -13.41 -6.07 -27.94
CA VAL A 160 -14.63 -6.76 -28.36
C VAL A 160 -15.25 -6.01 -29.52
N ILE A 161 -14.88 -6.38 -30.76
CA ILE A 161 -15.82 -6.61 -31.87
C ILE A 161 -15.25 -7.70 -32.78
#